data_AF-A0AA35WTF6-F1
#
_entry.id   AF-A0AA35WTF6-F1
#
_cell.length_a   1.000
_cell.length_b   1.000
_cell.length_c   1.000
_cell.angle_alpha   90.00
_cell.angle_beta   90.00
_cell.angle_gamma   90.00
#
_symmetry.space_group_name_H-M   'P 1'
#
loop_
_entity.id
_entity.type
_entity.pdbx_description
1 polymer ?
#
loop_
_entity_poly.entity_id
_entity_poly.type
_entity_poly.pdbx_seq_one_letter_code
_entity_poly.pdbx_strand_id
1 'polypeptide(L)'
;MIEWLHVAGYRKREIQAMVEDHLKHLITQHFDPKKADLIFTEEGSVPSWLEEMIQFPTWRELFYQLAEQYPDCLMLKFTIKLVSDAGFQSEITSASTAQHQPEVFSSLVKSALLQITTGRVTDAHEHLQDFKTLVCHSQHTYFYSHSVLQSLSGTSQLTHFRRWLGQEIHREALLRKHEVTNMGLHLTSVGSHSRLFESLSSMLSRSALNPADISILYKHYTEDDPPPPVQFLQTPHLLELLVQAFFKPGSAINKDHKEKYLHILAYASSVYDNEDGERCVDELEDTKKALETAHMICSKATVSHTELQVEVPTLFQCIKYPIVSLGVLRWVEHTLSDLTFFEEAAESSPLFLVLLDEIAAYHKLQHPFILDLLKRLIEGSYPMLEVHVQMELKRHLVGHLVQLLSCGHVLEVVNYMHRCMKTENLDHSLIRHFISEVLSIIQPPYSAEFGSVFLPLVQNQDIAGPLMNAEATDLVSQFIAECPRKVRRKKKSKPG
;
A
#
# COMPACT_ATOMS: atom_id res chain seq x y z
N MET A 1 -30.61 -45.96 0.24
CA MET A 1 -30.88 -44.74 1.05
C MET A 1 -31.06 -43.50 0.17
N ILE A 2 -30.17 -43.24 -0.79
CA ILE A 2 -30.26 -42.13 -1.77
C ILE A 2 -31.56 -42.18 -2.61
N GLU A 3 -31.98 -43.37 -3.06
CA GLU A 3 -33.24 -43.54 -3.80
C GLU A 3 -34.48 -43.21 -2.97
N TRP A 4 -34.45 -43.46 -1.65
CA TRP A 4 -35.56 -43.15 -0.74
C TRP A 4 -35.66 -41.66 -0.43
N LEU A 5 -34.53 -40.94 -0.38
CA LEU A 5 -34.51 -39.47 -0.23
C LEU A 5 -35.09 -38.76 -1.46
N HIS A 6 -34.89 -39.33 -2.65
CA HIS A 6 -35.52 -38.85 -3.88
C HIS A 6 -37.03 -39.08 -3.86
N VAL A 7 -37.49 -40.21 -3.33
CA VAL A 7 -38.91 -40.52 -3.14
C VAL A 7 -39.55 -39.60 -2.08
N ALA A 8 -38.78 -39.12 -1.11
CA ALA A 8 -39.20 -38.19 -0.05
C ALA A 8 -39.30 -36.71 -0.50
N GLY A 9 -39.05 -36.39 -1.78
CA GLY A 9 -39.27 -35.06 -2.35
C GLY A 9 -38.06 -34.12 -2.36
N TYR A 10 -36.88 -34.58 -1.91
CA TYR A 10 -35.65 -33.81 -2.03
C TYR A 10 -35.16 -33.75 -3.48
N ARG A 11 -34.66 -32.58 -3.91
CA ARG A 11 -34.12 -32.43 -5.27
C ARG A 11 -32.81 -33.22 -5.37
N LYS A 12 -32.59 -33.89 -6.52
CA LYS A 12 -31.35 -34.66 -6.78
C LYS A 12 -30.07 -33.90 -6.42
N ARG A 13 -30.02 -32.59 -6.67
CA ARG A 13 -28.87 -31.72 -6.37
C ARG A 13 -28.61 -31.56 -4.86
N GLU A 14 -29.65 -31.51 -4.05
CA GLU A 14 -29.55 -31.36 -2.58
C GLU A 14 -29.11 -32.66 -1.92
N ILE A 15 -29.60 -33.80 -2.43
CA ILE A 15 -29.17 -35.13 -1.98
C ILE A 15 -27.70 -35.35 -2.34
N GLN A 16 -27.29 -34.96 -3.56
CA GLN A 16 -25.90 -35.06 -4.00
C GLN A 16 -24.96 -34.19 -3.15
N ALA A 17 -25.31 -32.92 -2.89
CA ALA A 17 -24.53 -32.05 -2.01
C ALA A 17 -24.40 -32.63 -0.58
N MET A 18 -25.49 -33.15 -0.01
CA MET A 18 -25.47 -33.77 1.33
C MET A 18 -24.56 -35.01 1.38
N VAL A 19 -24.57 -35.84 0.34
CA VAL A 19 -23.69 -37.01 0.23
C VAL A 19 -22.23 -36.57 0.05
N GLU A 20 -21.97 -35.59 -0.81
CA GLU A 20 -20.64 -35.02 -1.02
C GLU A 20 -20.07 -34.44 0.29
N ASP A 21 -20.86 -33.66 1.05
CA ASP A 21 -20.45 -33.10 2.35
C ASP A 21 -20.21 -34.17 3.41
N HIS A 22 -21.05 -35.20 3.46
CA HIS A 22 -20.85 -36.32 4.40
C HIS A 22 -19.59 -37.12 4.06
N LEU A 23 -19.35 -37.38 2.76
CA LEU A 23 -18.13 -38.04 2.30
C LEU A 23 -16.89 -37.20 2.58
N LYS A 24 -16.93 -35.88 2.34
CA LYS A 24 -15.85 -34.97 2.74
C LYS A 24 -15.51 -35.14 4.21
N HIS A 25 -16.52 -35.10 5.08
CA HIS A 25 -16.31 -35.21 6.52
C HIS A 25 -15.66 -36.55 6.91
N LEU A 26 -16.17 -37.67 6.35
CA LEU A 26 -15.59 -39.00 6.60
C LEU A 26 -14.15 -39.11 6.11
N ILE A 27 -13.84 -38.56 4.92
CA ILE A 27 -12.48 -38.55 4.39
C ILE A 27 -11.59 -37.71 5.30
N THR A 28 -11.97 -36.50 5.69
CA THR A 28 -11.15 -35.68 6.59
C THR A 28 -10.88 -36.33 7.95
N GLN A 29 -11.80 -37.12 8.48
CA GLN A 29 -11.63 -37.79 9.79
C GLN A 29 -10.77 -39.06 9.73
N HIS A 30 -10.81 -39.78 8.61
CA HIS A 30 -10.19 -41.10 8.49
C HIS A 30 -9.03 -41.15 7.48
N PHE A 31 -8.61 -40.01 6.94
CA PHE A 31 -7.50 -39.95 6.00
C PHE A 31 -6.20 -40.42 6.66
N ASP A 32 -5.55 -41.40 6.04
CA ASP A 32 -4.24 -41.90 6.47
C ASP A 32 -3.23 -41.66 5.33
N PRO A 33 -2.28 -40.72 5.51
CA PRO A 33 -1.35 -40.34 4.46
C PRO A 33 -0.45 -41.50 4.03
N LYS A 34 -0.11 -42.43 4.95
CA LYS A 34 0.79 -43.54 4.65
C LYS A 34 0.13 -44.57 3.71
N LYS A 35 -1.17 -44.79 3.88
CA LYS A 35 -1.94 -45.70 3.02
C LYS A 35 -2.19 -45.08 1.65
N ALA A 36 -2.47 -43.78 1.60
CA ALA A 36 -2.61 -43.04 0.35
C ALA A 36 -1.32 -43.10 -0.48
N ASP A 37 -0.17 -42.90 0.16
CA ASP A 37 1.12 -43.00 -0.50
C ASP A 37 1.44 -44.42 -0.96
N LEU A 38 1.06 -45.46 -0.18
CA LEU A 38 1.24 -46.86 -0.57
C LEU A 38 0.54 -47.16 -1.91
N ILE A 39 -0.75 -46.79 -2.02
CA ILE A 39 -1.55 -46.98 -3.24
C ILE A 39 -0.87 -46.30 -4.44
N PHE A 40 -0.38 -45.07 -4.22
CA PHE A 40 0.28 -44.30 -5.26
C PHE A 40 1.63 -44.92 -5.68
N THR A 41 2.39 -45.49 -4.74
CA THR A 41 3.69 -46.12 -5.02
C THR A 41 3.58 -47.52 -5.63
N GLU A 42 2.54 -48.28 -5.30
CA GLU A 42 2.33 -49.65 -5.80
C GLU A 42 1.79 -49.66 -7.24
N GLU A 43 0.91 -48.72 -7.59
CA GLU A 43 0.30 -48.66 -8.93
C GLU A 43 1.21 -48.01 -9.98
N GLY A 44 2.26 -47.29 -9.57
CA GLY A 44 3.29 -46.71 -10.44
C GLY A 44 2.80 -45.68 -11.46
N SER A 45 1.50 -45.36 -11.45
CA SER A 45 0.82 -44.43 -12.36
C SER A 45 -0.29 -43.69 -11.62
N VAL A 46 -0.72 -42.56 -12.20
CA VAL A 46 -1.77 -41.72 -11.62
C VAL A 46 -3.10 -42.48 -11.68
N PRO A 47 -3.81 -42.64 -10.55
CA PRO A 47 -5.10 -43.31 -10.59
C PRO A 47 -6.11 -42.52 -11.41
N SER A 48 -6.81 -43.18 -12.35
CA SER A 48 -7.78 -42.52 -13.24
C SER A 48 -8.93 -41.82 -12.51
N TRP A 49 -9.33 -42.37 -11.36
CA TRP A 49 -10.35 -41.75 -10.50
C TRP A 49 -9.93 -40.37 -9.99
N LEU A 50 -8.62 -40.13 -9.83
CA LEU A 50 -8.11 -38.84 -9.34
C LEU A 50 -8.30 -37.74 -10.39
N GLU A 51 -8.06 -38.06 -11.66
CA GLU A 51 -8.27 -37.13 -12.78
C GLU A 51 -9.76 -36.76 -12.93
N GLU A 52 -10.67 -37.71 -12.71
CA GLU A 52 -12.12 -37.46 -12.73
C GLU A 52 -12.56 -36.61 -11.53
N MET A 53 -12.02 -36.87 -10.33
CA MET A 53 -12.35 -36.11 -9.12
C MET A 53 -11.92 -34.64 -9.21
N ILE A 54 -10.75 -34.36 -9.81
CA ILE A 54 -10.22 -32.99 -9.97
C ILE A 54 -11.14 -32.09 -10.80
N GLN A 55 -11.99 -32.64 -11.68
CA GLN A 55 -12.92 -31.84 -12.50
C GLN A 55 -13.96 -31.10 -11.66
N PHE A 56 -14.28 -31.59 -10.46
CA PHE A 56 -15.29 -31.02 -9.59
C PHE A 56 -14.67 -30.10 -8.51
N PRO A 57 -15.17 -28.85 -8.34
CA PRO A 57 -14.63 -27.89 -7.38
C PRO A 57 -14.73 -28.38 -5.93
N THR A 58 -15.81 -29.12 -5.61
CA THR A 58 -16.07 -29.72 -4.30
C THR A 58 -14.91 -30.60 -3.82
N TRP A 59 -14.35 -31.43 -4.71
CA TRP A 59 -13.24 -32.34 -4.38
C TRP A 59 -11.89 -31.62 -4.39
N ARG A 60 -11.70 -30.61 -5.26
CA ARG A 60 -10.49 -29.76 -5.22
C ARG A 60 -10.33 -29.08 -3.87
N GLU A 61 -11.40 -28.53 -3.30
CA GLU A 61 -11.39 -27.94 -1.96
C GLU A 61 -10.99 -28.94 -0.88
N LEU A 62 -11.49 -30.17 -0.95
CA LEU A 62 -11.11 -31.25 -0.02
C LEU A 62 -9.62 -31.57 -0.11
N PHE A 63 -9.06 -31.66 -1.32
CA PHE A 63 -7.63 -31.91 -1.51
C PHE A 63 -6.76 -30.79 -0.98
N TYR A 64 -7.18 -29.53 -1.10
CA TYR A 64 -6.48 -28.41 -0.46
C TYR A 64 -6.48 -28.53 1.06
N GLN A 65 -7.64 -28.79 1.67
CA GLN A 65 -7.76 -28.98 3.13
C GLN A 65 -6.89 -30.14 3.64
N LEU A 66 -6.88 -31.27 2.93
CA LEU A 66 -6.06 -32.43 3.29
C LEU A 66 -4.56 -32.13 3.14
N ALA A 67 -4.17 -31.39 2.11
CA ALA A 67 -2.77 -31.03 1.90
C ALA A 67 -2.25 -30.00 2.91
N GLU A 68 -3.11 -29.15 3.47
CA GLU A 68 -2.74 -28.32 4.63
C GLU A 68 -2.46 -29.16 5.87
N GLN A 69 -3.25 -30.20 6.11
CA GLN A 69 -3.12 -31.07 7.28
C GLN A 69 -1.96 -32.06 7.16
N TYR A 70 -1.69 -32.55 5.95
CA TYR A 70 -0.68 -33.57 5.66
C TYR A 70 0.27 -33.13 4.53
N PRO A 71 1.14 -32.13 4.77
CA PRO A 71 1.99 -31.53 3.73
C PRO A 71 3.04 -32.49 3.17
N ASP A 72 3.35 -33.59 3.87
CA ASP A 72 4.38 -34.55 3.46
C ASP A 72 3.88 -35.67 2.52
N CYS A 73 2.57 -35.86 2.42
CA CYS A 73 1.95 -36.92 1.62
C CYS A 73 2.25 -36.74 0.12
N LEU A 74 2.81 -37.78 -0.52
CA LEU A 74 3.17 -37.77 -1.93
C LEU A 74 1.94 -37.72 -2.84
N MET A 75 0.89 -38.48 -2.51
CA MET A 75 -0.36 -38.47 -3.28
C MET A 75 -0.96 -37.06 -3.35
N LEU A 76 -1.01 -36.35 -2.22
CA LEU A 76 -1.54 -34.99 -2.14
C LEU A 76 -0.64 -34.00 -2.89
N LYS A 77 0.69 -34.17 -2.82
CA LYS A 77 1.62 -33.37 -3.63
C LYS A 77 1.35 -33.50 -5.12
N PHE A 78 1.17 -34.73 -5.58
CA PHE A 78 0.89 -34.99 -6.98
C PHE A 78 -0.51 -34.51 -7.40
N THR A 79 -1.51 -34.67 -6.54
CA THR A 79 -2.88 -34.20 -6.79
C THR A 79 -2.92 -32.68 -7.01
N ILE A 80 -2.24 -31.90 -6.16
CA ILE A 80 -2.20 -30.44 -6.33
C ILE A 80 -1.48 -30.05 -7.62
N LYS A 81 -0.41 -30.77 -7.99
CA LYS A 81 0.24 -30.59 -9.29
C LYS A 81 -0.72 -30.81 -10.46
N LEU A 82 -1.50 -31.88 -10.46
CA LEU A 82 -2.52 -32.14 -11.50
C LEU A 82 -3.59 -31.04 -11.56
N VAL A 83 -4.04 -30.56 -10.40
CA VAL A 83 -5.01 -29.45 -10.33
C VAL A 83 -4.42 -28.17 -10.94
N SER A 84 -3.13 -27.93 -10.69
CA SER A 84 -2.39 -26.83 -11.28
C SER A 84 -2.23 -26.98 -12.80
N ASP A 85 -1.87 -28.17 -13.29
CA ASP A 85 -1.72 -28.46 -14.73
C ASP A 85 -3.06 -28.38 -15.49
N ALA A 86 -4.17 -28.70 -14.82
CA ALA A 86 -5.53 -28.55 -15.34
C ALA A 86 -6.01 -27.09 -15.42
N GLY A 87 -5.23 -26.13 -14.90
CA GLY A 87 -5.52 -24.70 -14.99
C GLY A 87 -6.37 -24.12 -13.86
N PHE A 88 -6.66 -24.88 -12.80
CA PHE A 88 -7.46 -24.42 -11.64
C PHE A 88 -6.62 -23.74 -10.54
N GLN A 89 -5.47 -23.16 -10.92
CA GLN A 89 -4.50 -22.58 -10.00
C GLN A 89 -5.06 -21.40 -9.20
N SER A 90 -5.96 -20.60 -9.79
CA SER A 90 -6.60 -19.47 -9.12
C SER A 90 -7.52 -19.87 -7.96
N GLU A 91 -7.89 -21.15 -7.86
CA GLU A 91 -8.71 -21.68 -6.76
C GLU A 91 -7.88 -22.06 -5.53
N ILE A 92 -6.55 -22.14 -5.67
CA ILE A 92 -5.62 -22.37 -4.55
C ILE A 92 -5.46 -21.06 -3.78
N THR A 93 -6.43 -20.74 -2.95
CA THR A 93 -6.43 -19.50 -2.14
C THR A 93 -5.51 -19.58 -0.92
N SER A 94 -5.11 -20.79 -0.51
CA SER A 94 -4.29 -21.03 0.68
C SER A 94 -2.79 -20.95 0.36
N ALA A 95 -2.14 -19.86 0.75
CA ALA A 95 -0.67 -19.70 0.67
C ALA A 95 0.08 -20.80 1.45
N SER A 96 -0.53 -21.31 2.52
CA SER A 96 -0.07 -22.43 3.38
C SER A 96 0.16 -23.73 2.60
N THR A 97 -0.77 -24.08 1.71
CA THR A 97 -0.69 -25.30 0.89
C THR A 97 0.34 -25.17 -0.22
N ALA A 98 0.39 -23.99 -0.85
CA ALA A 98 1.23 -23.75 -2.02
C ALA A 98 2.74 -23.71 -1.69
N GLN A 99 3.13 -23.22 -0.51
CA GLN A 99 4.56 -23.04 -0.16
C GLN A 99 5.38 -24.34 -0.21
N HIS A 100 4.74 -25.49 0.05
CA HIS A 100 5.40 -26.79 0.08
C HIS A 100 5.69 -27.37 -1.31
N GLN A 101 5.15 -26.75 -2.38
CA GLN A 101 5.29 -27.22 -3.75
C GLN A 101 5.79 -26.09 -4.66
N PRO A 102 7.07 -26.10 -5.07
CA PRO A 102 7.66 -24.98 -5.79
C PRO A 102 7.01 -24.71 -7.15
N GLU A 103 6.53 -25.74 -7.86
CA GLU A 103 5.86 -25.58 -9.15
C GLU A 103 4.52 -24.84 -9.01
N VAL A 104 3.71 -25.25 -8.04
CA VAL A 104 2.41 -24.63 -7.73
C VAL A 104 2.62 -23.20 -7.25
N PHE A 105 3.57 -22.99 -6.34
CA PHE A 105 3.92 -21.66 -5.85
C PHE A 105 4.41 -20.73 -6.98
N SER A 106 5.29 -21.22 -7.87
CA SER A 106 5.78 -20.48 -9.03
C SER A 106 4.63 -20.04 -9.94
N SER A 107 3.68 -20.94 -10.18
CA SER A 107 2.54 -20.64 -11.05
C SER A 107 1.56 -19.65 -10.41
N LEU A 108 1.35 -19.74 -9.09
CA LEU A 108 0.58 -18.74 -8.34
C LEU A 108 1.24 -17.36 -8.36
N VAL A 109 2.56 -17.28 -8.12
CA VAL A 109 3.34 -16.04 -8.20
C VAL A 109 3.22 -15.44 -9.61
N LYS A 110 3.34 -16.27 -10.66
CA LYS A 110 3.14 -15.83 -12.05
C LYS A 110 1.73 -15.28 -12.29
N SER A 111 0.70 -15.98 -11.85
CA SER A 111 -0.69 -15.55 -12.00
C SER A 111 -0.94 -14.21 -11.29
N ALA A 112 -0.46 -14.07 -10.06
CA ALA A 112 -0.59 -12.85 -9.28
C ALA A 112 0.18 -11.67 -9.92
N LEU A 113 1.39 -11.89 -10.43
CA LEU A 113 2.14 -10.87 -11.19
C LEU A 113 1.42 -10.45 -12.48
N LEU A 114 0.78 -11.38 -13.17
CA LEU A 114 -0.05 -11.07 -14.34
C LEU A 114 -1.28 -10.24 -13.95
N GLN A 115 -1.93 -10.55 -12.82
CA GLN A 115 -3.06 -9.76 -12.32
C GLN A 115 -2.64 -8.33 -11.95
N ILE A 116 -1.47 -8.14 -11.33
CA ILE A 116 -0.96 -6.80 -11.00
C ILE A 116 -0.65 -6.00 -12.26
N THR A 117 -0.08 -6.64 -13.29
CA THR A 117 0.35 -5.95 -14.52
C THR A 117 -0.75 -5.73 -15.55
N THR A 118 -1.75 -6.63 -15.61
CA THR A 118 -2.84 -6.59 -16.61
C THR A 118 -4.21 -6.25 -16.01
N GLY A 119 -4.30 -6.18 -14.68
CA GLY A 119 -5.52 -5.86 -13.95
C GLY A 119 -6.00 -4.43 -14.18
N ARG A 120 -7.25 -4.16 -13.78
CA ARG A 120 -7.81 -2.81 -13.78
C ARG A 120 -7.17 -1.99 -12.67
N VAL A 121 -6.96 -0.70 -12.91
CA VAL A 121 -6.40 0.24 -11.92
C VAL A 121 -7.22 0.25 -10.62
N THR A 122 -8.54 0.03 -10.70
CA THR A 122 -9.44 -0.02 -9.53
C THR A 122 -9.16 -1.18 -8.59
N ASP A 123 -8.67 -2.30 -9.11
CA ASP A 123 -8.50 -3.56 -8.37
C ASP A 123 -7.01 -3.79 -8.03
N ALA A 124 -6.13 -2.89 -8.50
CA ALA A 124 -4.69 -3.00 -8.35
C ALA A 124 -4.24 -3.02 -6.87
N HIS A 125 -4.91 -2.28 -5.99
CA HIS A 125 -4.59 -2.32 -4.56
C HIS A 125 -4.91 -3.67 -3.94
N GLU A 126 -6.08 -4.25 -4.22
CA GLU A 126 -6.48 -5.56 -3.70
C GLU A 126 -5.54 -6.66 -4.21
N HIS A 127 -5.28 -6.69 -5.53
CA HIS A 127 -4.34 -7.64 -6.13
C HIS A 127 -2.92 -7.51 -5.57
N LEU A 128 -2.46 -6.28 -5.29
CA LEU A 128 -1.17 -6.04 -4.67
C LEU A 128 -1.12 -6.53 -3.22
N GLN A 129 -2.20 -6.38 -2.45
CA GLN A 129 -2.28 -6.92 -1.09
C GLN A 129 -2.28 -8.45 -1.10
N ASP A 130 -3.08 -9.08 -1.96
CA ASP A 130 -3.13 -10.53 -2.09
C ASP A 130 -1.75 -11.09 -2.45
N PHE A 131 -1.07 -10.47 -3.41
CA PHE A 131 0.30 -10.84 -3.78
C PHE A 131 1.30 -10.69 -2.64
N LYS A 132 1.25 -9.56 -1.91
CA LYS A 132 2.05 -9.34 -0.69
C LYS A 132 1.81 -10.44 0.34
N THR A 133 0.55 -10.82 0.56
CA THR A 133 0.21 -11.85 1.54
C THR A 133 0.72 -13.23 1.17
N LEU A 134 0.68 -13.57 -0.12
CA LEU A 134 1.17 -14.83 -0.69
C LEU A 134 2.69 -14.93 -0.58
N VAL A 135 3.42 -13.89 -1.01
CA VAL A 135 4.88 -13.90 -1.07
C VAL A 135 5.50 -13.81 0.33
N CYS A 136 4.93 -12.98 1.20
CA CYS A 136 5.41 -12.77 2.57
C CYS A 136 4.75 -13.73 3.58
N HIS A 137 4.37 -14.93 3.16
CA HIS A 137 3.88 -15.97 4.10
C HIS A 137 5.01 -16.57 4.93
N SER A 138 6.17 -16.82 4.31
CA SER A 138 7.37 -17.35 4.97
C SER A 138 8.64 -16.70 4.41
N GLN A 139 9.79 -16.93 5.08
CA GLN A 139 11.08 -16.40 4.62
C GLN A 139 11.53 -17.02 3.30
N HIS A 140 11.25 -18.30 3.06
CA HIS A 140 11.66 -18.99 1.84
C HIS A 140 10.78 -18.62 0.63
N THR A 141 9.47 -18.40 0.84
CA THR A 141 8.57 -17.88 -0.22
C THR A 141 8.95 -16.47 -0.63
N TYR A 142 9.34 -15.63 0.34
CA TYR A 142 9.89 -14.30 0.11
C TYR A 142 11.17 -14.39 -0.74
N PHE A 143 12.14 -15.20 -0.31
CA PHE A 143 13.42 -15.34 -1.01
C PHE A 143 13.25 -15.84 -2.44
N TYR A 144 12.42 -16.86 -2.65
CA TYR A 144 12.10 -17.37 -3.98
C TYR A 144 11.51 -16.29 -4.87
N SER A 145 10.44 -15.63 -4.41
CA SER A 145 9.71 -14.66 -5.22
C SER A 145 10.56 -13.43 -5.54
N HIS A 146 11.36 -12.97 -4.58
CA HIS A 146 12.28 -11.85 -4.81
C HIS A 146 13.41 -12.26 -5.78
N SER A 147 13.92 -13.48 -5.70
CA SER A 147 14.92 -14.00 -6.67
C SER A 147 14.34 -14.11 -8.09
N VAL A 148 13.08 -14.55 -8.21
CA VAL A 148 12.36 -14.58 -9.49
C VAL A 148 12.22 -13.17 -10.03
N LEU A 149 11.78 -12.20 -9.21
CA LEU A 149 11.67 -10.81 -9.62
C LEU A 149 13.00 -10.26 -10.14
N GLN A 150 14.11 -10.47 -9.42
CA GLN A 150 15.45 -10.02 -9.86
C GLN A 150 15.90 -10.68 -11.16
N SER A 151 15.50 -11.93 -11.39
CA SER A 151 15.80 -12.69 -12.61
C SER A 151 15.02 -12.20 -13.83
N LEU A 152 13.91 -11.49 -13.64
CA LEU A 152 13.18 -10.84 -14.72
C LEU A 152 14.04 -9.69 -15.26
N SER A 153 14.74 -9.95 -16.37
CA SER A 153 15.45 -8.95 -17.17
C SER A 153 14.47 -8.27 -18.13
N GLY A 154 14.61 -6.95 -18.29
CA GLY A 154 13.71 -6.18 -19.13
C GLY A 154 14.17 -4.75 -19.38
N THR A 155 13.42 -4.05 -20.21
CA THR A 155 13.57 -2.61 -20.54
C THR A 155 13.58 -1.74 -19.28
N SER A 156 14.16 -0.54 -19.35
CA SER A 156 14.28 0.43 -18.23
C SER A 156 13.00 0.61 -17.39
N GLN A 157 11.81 0.68 -18.02
CA GLN A 157 10.54 0.80 -17.30
C GLN A 157 10.21 -0.40 -16.41
N LEU A 158 10.53 -1.61 -16.86
CA LEU A 158 10.32 -2.84 -16.08
C LEU A 158 11.29 -2.89 -14.88
N THR A 159 12.46 -2.29 -14.99
CA THR A 159 13.43 -2.17 -13.88
C THR A 159 12.85 -1.34 -12.73
N HIS A 160 12.20 -0.21 -13.02
CA HIS A 160 11.56 0.62 -11.99
C HIS A 160 10.38 -0.10 -11.34
N PHE A 161 9.51 -0.74 -12.13
CA PHE A 161 8.38 -1.50 -11.59
C PHE A 161 8.85 -2.67 -10.72
N ARG A 162 9.85 -3.43 -11.17
CA ARG A 162 10.47 -4.51 -10.41
C ARG A 162 11.03 -4.01 -9.09
N ARG A 163 11.75 -2.89 -9.11
CA ARG A 163 12.34 -2.29 -7.92
C ARG A 163 11.27 -1.86 -6.92
N TRP A 164 10.25 -1.15 -7.40
CA TRP A 164 9.11 -0.73 -6.59
C TRP A 164 8.42 -1.95 -5.94
N LEU A 165 8.12 -2.98 -6.73
CA LEU A 165 7.48 -4.19 -6.24
C LEU A 165 8.36 -4.93 -5.23
N GLY A 166 9.67 -5.04 -5.47
CA GLY A 166 10.63 -5.63 -4.54
C GLY A 166 10.70 -4.87 -3.21
N GLN A 167 10.65 -3.53 -3.25
CA GLN A 167 10.60 -2.69 -2.05
C GLN A 167 9.28 -2.86 -1.27
N GLU A 168 8.17 -3.00 -1.97
CA GLU A 168 6.85 -3.18 -1.35
C GLU A 168 6.70 -4.56 -0.69
N ILE A 169 7.22 -5.62 -1.32
CA ILE A 169 7.33 -6.95 -0.70
C ILE A 169 8.23 -6.88 0.54
N HIS A 170 9.38 -6.21 0.43
CA HIS A 170 10.30 -6.08 1.56
C HIS A 170 9.65 -5.36 2.75
N ARG A 171 8.91 -4.28 2.48
CA ARG A 171 8.15 -3.53 3.49
C ARG A 171 7.12 -4.41 4.20
N GLU A 172 6.34 -5.18 3.45
CA GLU A 172 5.37 -6.12 4.02
C GLU A 172 6.03 -7.20 4.88
N ALA A 173 7.17 -7.75 4.42
CA ALA A 173 7.90 -8.75 5.18
C ALA A 173 8.42 -8.21 6.52
N LEU A 174 8.87 -6.94 6.55
CA LEU A 174 9.25 -6.25 7.79
C LEU A 174 8.03 -6.03 8.71
N LEU A 175 6.86 -5.65 8.16
CA LEU A 175 5.62 -5.50 8.95
C LEU A 175 5.20 -6.81 9.62
N ARG A 176 5.40 -7.95 8.93
CA ARG A 176 5.17 -9.30 9.45
C ARG A 176 6.29 -9.80 10.38
N LYS A 177 7.29 -8.97 10.67
CA LYS A 177 8.45 -9.26 11.54
C LYS A 177 9.33 -10.40 11.03
N HIS A 178 9.43 -10.57 9.71
CA HIS A 178 10.40 -11.49 9.13
C HIS A 178 11.80 -10.85 9.07
N GLU A 179 12.83 -11.60 9.45
CA GLU A 179 14.24 -11.18 9.32
C GLU A 179 14.73 -11.33 7.87
N VAL A 180 14.30 -10.42 6.99
CA VAL A 180 14.59 -10.48 5.54
C VAL A 180 15.63 -9.46 5.08
N THR A 181 16.13 -8.60 5.97
CA THR A 181 17.04 -7.50 5.65
C THR A 181 18.29 -7.97 4.91
N ASN A 182 18.98 -8.97 5.45
CA ASN A 182 20.20 -9.49 4.84
C ASN A 182 19.91 -10.19 3.51
N MET A 183 18.80 -10.93 3.43
CA MET A 183 18.36 -11.58 2.19
C MET A 183 18.10 -10.55 1.10
N GLY A 184 17.40 -9.47 1.42
CA GLY A 184 17.12 -8.37 0.49
C GLY A 184 18.41 -7.68 0.00
N LEU A 185 19.35 -7.39 0.91
CA LEU A 185 20.61 -6.76 0.56
C LEU A 185 21.52 -7.64 -0.31
N HIS A 186 21.53 -8.96 -0.10
CA HIS A 186 22.28 -9.86 -0.98
C HIS A 186 21.73 -9.89 -2.41
N LEU A 187 20.41 -9.73 -2.55
CA LEU A 187 19.73 -9.72 -3.85
C LEU A 187 19.94 -8.41 -4.64
N THR A 188 20.33 -7.31 -4.00
CA THR A 188 20.50 -5.99 -4.64
C THR A 188 21.92 -5.71 -5.13
N SER A 189 22.77 -6.73 -5.27
CA SER A 189 24.20 -6.65 -5.64
C SER A 189 25.11 -5.89 -4.67
N VAL A 190 24.57 -5.34 -3.58
CA VAL A 190 25.33 -4.69 -2.47
C VAL A 190 26.36 -5.64 -1.87
N GLY A 191 26.09 -6.96 -1.89
CA GLY A 191 27.04 -7.98 -1.43
C GLY A 191 28.41 -7.96 -2.12
N SER A 192 28.54 -7.31 -3.28
CA SER A 192 29.84 -7.03 -3.92
C SER A 192 30.76 -6.13 -3.08
N HIS A 193 30.19 -5.30 -2.19
CA HIS A 193 30.90 -4.34 -1.37
C HIS A 193 30.75 -4.70 0.12
N SER A 194 31.63 -5.56 0.65
CA SER A 194 31.53 -6.13 2.01
C SER A 194 31.29 -5.08 3.11
N ARG A 195 32.05 -3.98 3.10
CA ARG A 195 31.96 -2.94 4.15
C ARG A 195 30.65 -2.15 4.10
N LEU A 196 30.15 -1.85 2.89
CA LEU A 196 28.86 -1.21 2.70
C LEU A 196 27.72 -2.13 3.11
N PHE A 197 27.82 -3.42 2.74
CA PHE A 197 26.88 -4.44 3.13
C PHE A 197 26.78 -4.56 4.66
N GLU A 198 27.90 -4.67 5.36
CA GLU A 198 27.93 -4.75 6.84
C GLU A 198 27.32 -3.50 7.49
N SER A 199 27.68 -2.31 7.01
CA SER A 199 27.15 -1.04 7.54
C SER A 199 25.63 -0.91 7.33
N LEU A 200 25.15 -1.22 6.12
CA LEU A 200 23.72 -1.18 5.79
C LEU A 200 22.94 -2.28 6.53
N SER A 201 23.48 -3.50 6.57
CA SER A 201 22.89 -4.64 7.30
C SER A 201 22.73 -4.30 8.78
N SER A 202 23.78 -3.77 9.43
CA SER A 202 23.76 -3.34 10.83
C SER A 202 22.67 -2.28 11.08
N MET A 203 22.63 -1.20 10.28
CA MET A 203 21.66 -0.12 10.49
C MET A 203 20.21 -0.55 10.21
N LEU A 204 19.99 -1.30 9.13
CA LEU A 204 18.63 -1.70 8.70
C LEU A 204 18.06 -2.81 9.59
N SER A 205 18.87 -3.77 10.04
CA SER A 205 18.42 -4.82 10.97
C SER A 205 18.04 -4.26 12.34
N ARG A 206 18.82 -3.28 12.84
CA ARG A 206 18.56 -2.60 14.12
C ARG A 206 17.50 -1.51 14.01
N SER A 207 17.12 -1.13 12.79
CA SER A 207 16.26 0.03 12.49
C SER A 207 16.72 1.30 13.23
N ALA A 208 18.04 1.52 13.26
CA ALA A 208 18.67 2.62 13.96
C ALA A 208 19.97 3.04 13.23
N LEU A 209 20.23 4.35 13.22
CA LEU A 209 21.42 4.89 12.56
C LEU A 209 22.58 5.00 13.55
N ASN A 210 23.75 4.47 13.16
CA ASN A 210 24.98 4.59 13.94
C ASN A 210 25.94 5.61 13.27
N PRO A 211 26.55 6.54 14.02
CA PRO A 211 27.48 7.51 13.45
C PRO A 211 28.72 6.90 12.79
N ALA A 212 29.16 5.73 13.27
CA ALA A 212 30.27 4.99 12.70
C ALA A 212 29.92 4.44 11.30
N ASP A 213 28.81 3.72 11.19
CA ASP A 213 28.30 3.14 9.93
C ASP A 213 28.03 4.24 8.90
N ILE A 214 27.46 5.37 9.32
CA ILE A 214 27.27 6.56 8.47
C ILE A 214 28.59 7.18 8.01
N SER A 215 29.61 7.20 8.85
CA SER A 215 30.93 7.70 8.45
C SER A 215 31.60 6.78 7.42
N ILE A 216 31.37 5.46 7.50
CA ILE A 216 31.82 4.49 6.49
C ILE A 216 31.10 4.74 5.17
N LEU A 217 29.78 4.89 5.17
CA LEU A 217 29.02 5.25 3.97
C LEU A 217 29.53 6.56 3.36
N TYR A 218 29.64 7.61 4.17
CA TYR A 218 30.12 8.92 3.71
C TYR A 218 31.49 8.82 3.03
N LYS A 219 32.42 8.07 3.61
CA LYS A 219 33.76 7.84 3.05
C LYS A 219 33.66 7.20 1.66
N HIS A 220 32.92 6.11 1.53
CA HIS A 220 32.79 5.38 0.26
C HIS A 220 32.11 6.20 -0.85
N TYR A 221 31.15 7.08 -0.51
CA TYR A 221 30.47 7.92 -1.51
C TYR A 221 31.19 9.23 -1.84
N THR A 222 32.28 9.54 -1.13
CA THR A 222 33.06 10.79 -1.31
C THR A 222 34.48 10.53 -1.79
N GLU A 223 35.12 9.45 -1.33
CA GLU A 223 36.54 9.15 -1.58
C GLU A 223 36.77 8.04 -2.63
N ASP A 224 35.83 7.10 -2.82
CA ASP A 224 36.03 5.99 -3.77
C ASP A 224 35.83 6.45 -5.22
N ASP A 225 36.67 5.95 -6.12
CA ASP A 225 36.58 6.15 -7.57
C ASP A 225 36.67 4.80 -8.32
N PRO A 226 35.60 4.32 -8.97
CA PRO A 226 34.27 4.92 -9.05
C PRO A 226 33.47 4.71 -7.75
N PRO A 227 32.64 5.69 -7.34
CA PRO A 227 31.78 5.55 -6.17
C PRO A 227 30.73 4.44 -6.38
N PRO A 228 30.25 3.81 -5.30
CA PRO A 228 29.24 2.76 -5.39
C PRO A 228 27.96 3.24 -6.10
N PRO A 229 27.17 2.31 -6.68
CA PRO A 229 25.86 2.63 -7.24
C PRO A 229 24.95 3.37 -6.26
N VAL A 230 24.40 4.53 -6.68
CA VAL A 230 23.49 5.36 -5.85
C VAL A 230 22.27 4.56 -5.39
N GLN A 231 21.89 3.58 -6.20
CA GLN A 231 20.81 2.63 -5.95
C GLN A 231 20.89 1.94 -4.58
N PHE A 232 22.08 1.79 -4.00
CA PHE A 232 22.27 1.16 -2.68
C PHE A 232 21.79 2.07 -1.54
N LEU A 233 21.92 3.40 -1.68
CA LEU A 233 21.41 4.38 -0.71
C LEU A 233 19.91 4.62 -0.86
N GLN A 234 19.35 4.40 -2.05
CA GLN A 234 17.93 4.58 -2.36
C GLN A 234 17.04 3.42 -1.84
N THR A 235 17.34 2.94 -0.64
CA THR A 235 16.51 1.98 0.09
C THR A 235 15.49 2.76 0.93
N PRO A 236 14.17 2.53 0.77
CA PRO A 236 13.14 3.31 1.47
C PRO A 236 13.31 3.33 3.00
N HIS A 237 13.65 2.18 3.59
CA HIS A 237 13.90 2.07 5.03
C HIS A 237 15.09 2.93 5.50
N LEU A 238 16.17 3.00 4.72
CA LEU A 238 17.33 3.87 5.04
C LEU A 238 16.94 5.35 4.97
N LEU A 239 16.24 5.75 3.90
CA LEU A 239 15.79 7.12 3.70
C LEU A 239 14.82 7.54 4.81
N GLU A 240 13.92 6.65 5.22
CA GLU A 240 13.00 6.90 6.34
C GLU A 240 13.74 7.12 7.65
N LEU A 241 14.73 6.28 7.98
CA LEU A 241 15.57 6.47 9.16
C LEU A 241 16.34 7.80 9.13
N LEU A 242 16.89 8.17 7.96
CA LEU A 242 17.61 9.43 7.77
C LEU A 242 16.68 10.63 7.94
N VAL A 243 15.50 10.60 7.32
CA VAL A 243 14.47 11.65 7.45
C VAL A 243 14.03 11.78 8.90
N GLN A 244 13.74 10.66 9.59
CA GLN A 244 13.37 10.66 11.00
C GLN A 244 14.47 11.25 11.89
N ALA A 245 15.75 11.01 11.59
CA ALA A 245 16.84 11.60 12.37
C ALA A 245 16.82 13.13 12.34
N PHE A 246 16.47 13.74 11.20
CA PHE A 246 16.43 15.20 11.04
C PHE A 246 15.09 15.84 11.42
N PHE A 247 13.97 15.18 11.16
CA PHE A 247 12.64 15.81 11.20
C PHE A 247 11.75 15.29 12.35
N LYS A 248 12.19 14.31 13.13
CA LYS A 248 11.45 13.88 14.32
C LYS A 248 11.60 14.91 15.46
N PRO A 249 10.51 15.43 16.04
CA PRO A 249 10.58 16.30 17.21
C PRO A 249 11.38 15.63 18.34
N GLY A 250 12.38 16.33 18.88
CA GLY A 250 13.22 15.85 19.98
C GLY A 250 14.40 14.95 19.60
N SER A 251 14.63 14.63 18.32
CA SER A 251 15.86 13.94 17.91
C SER A 251 17.06 14.88 17.96
N ALA A 252 18.09 14.51 18.73
CA ALA A 252 19.35 15.24 18.76
C ALA A 252 20.41 14.47 17.95
N ILE A 253 20.84 15.03 16.82
CA ILE A 253 21.99 14.53 16.05
C ILE A 253 23.26 15.19 16.61
N ASN A 254 24.31 14.39 16.77
CA ASN A 254 25.63 14.92 17.13
C ASN A 254 26.14 15.89 16.05
N LYS A 255 26.51 17.11 16.47
CA LYS A 255 26.93 18.19 15.57
C LYS A 255 28.07 17.77 14.63
N ASP A 256 29.03 17.00 15.13
CA ASP A 256 30.21 16.54 14.38
C ASP A 256 29.88 15.59 13.22
N HIS A 257 28.73 14.89 13.30
CA HIS A 257 28.30 13.97 12.25
C HIS A 257 27.17 14.52 11.39
N LYS A 258 26.53 15.63 11.78
CA LYS A 258 25.37 16.21 11.10
C LYS A 258 25.61 16.40 9.59
N GLU A 259 26.76 16.95 9.22
CA GLU A 259 27.12 17.16 7.81
C GLU A 259 27.19 15.85 7.00
N LYS A 260 27.67 14.77 7.61
CA LYS A 260 27.78 13.45 6.96
C LYS A 260 26.40 12.84 6.69
N TYR A 261 25.49 12.92 7.66
CA TYR A 261 24.11 12.46 7.51
C TYR A 261 23.38 13.26 6.43
N LEU A 262 23.58 14.59 6.43
CA LEU A 262 22.97 15.50 5.47
C LEU A 262 23.47 15.22 4.06
N HIS A 263 24.78 15.03 3.90
CA HIS A 263 25.39 14.70 2.61
C HIS A 263 24.84 13.39 2.05
N ILE A 264 24.73 12.32 2.85
CA ILE A 264 24.17 11.04 2.38
C ILE A 264 22.71 11.18 1.95
N LEU A 265 21.91 11.91 2.72
CA LEU A 265 20.49 12.12 2.40
C LEU A 265 20.32 12.94 1.11
N ALA A 266 21.09 14.02 0.97
CA ALA A 266 21.12 14.82 -0.25
C ALA A 266 21.61 13.98 -1.44
N TYR A 267 22.70 13.24 -1.28
CA TYR A 267 23.26 12.38 -2.32
C TYR A 267 22.27 11.32 -2.81
N ALA A 268 21.58 10.65 -1.88
CA ALA A 268 20.60 9.63 -2.24
C ALA A 268 19.36 10.19 -2.99
N SER A 269 19.08 11.48 -2.83
CA SER A 269 17.88 12.13 -3.39
C SER A 269 18.15 12.94 -4.66
N SER A 270 19.35 13.51 -4.83
CA SER A 270 19.68 14.40 -5.96
C SER A 270 20.56 13.74 -7.02
N VAL A 271 21.39 12.76 -6.66
CA VAL A 271 22.37 12.17 -7.59
C VAL A 271 21.73 11.02 -8.35
N TYR A 272 21.94 10.99 -9.67
CA TYR A 272 21.50 9.92 -10.54
C TYR A 272 22.57 9.61 -11.60
N ASP A 273 22.57 8.36 -12.07
CA ASP A 273 23.43 7.93 -13.17
C ASP A 273 22.65 8.13 -14.48
N ASN A 274 23.20 8.89 -15.43
CA ASN A 274 22.61 9.13 -16.76
C ASN A 274 22.61 7.87 -17.61
N GLU A 275 21.90 7.89 -18.74
CA GLU A 275 21.89 6.78 -19.72
C GLU A 275 23.29 6.44 -20.26
N ASP A 276 24.20 7.44 -20.28
CA ASP A 276 25.61 7.30 -20.65
C ASP A 276 26.50 6.76 -19.51
N GLY A 277 25.94 6.50 -18.33
CA GLY A 277 26.66 6.05 -17.13
C GLY A 277 27.43 7.16 -16.40
N GLU A 278 27.31 8.41 -16.84
CA GLU A 278 27.88 9.57 -16.16
C GLU A 278 27.01 9.99 -14.97
N ARG A 279 27.65 10.30 -13.85
CA ARG A 279 26.97 10.68 -12.62
C ARG A 279 26.68 12.18 -12.59
N CYS A 280 25.40 12.55 -12.55
CA CYS A 280 24.97 13.95 -12.43
C CYS A 280 24.89 14.34 -10.95
N VAL A 281 25.58 15.43 -10.57
CA VAL A 281 25.71 15.92 -9.18
C VAL A 281 25.21 17.36 -9.02
N ASP A 282 24.63 17.94 -10.07
CA ASP A 282 24.38 19.39 -10.18
C ASP A 282 23.46 19.94 -9.07
N GLU A 283 22.47 19.16 -8.62
CA GLU A 283 21.49 19.58 -7.61
C GLU A 283 21.89 19.26 -6.16
N LEU A 284 23.06 18.62 -5.94
CA LEU A 284 23.44 18.10 -4.62
C LEU A 284 23.60 19.21 -3.57
N GLU A 285 24.36 20.26 -3.90
CA GLU A 285 24.65 21.34 -2.95
C GLU A 285 23.41 22.18 -2.63
N ASP A 286 22.53 22.38 -3.60
CA ASP A 286 21.29 23.12 -3.39
C ASP A 286 20.29 22.31 -2.56
N THR A 287 20.17 21.00 -2.83
CA THR A 287 19.37 20.08 -2.01
C THR A 287 19.89 20.01 -0.57
N LYS A 288 21.22 19.97 -0.39
CA LYS A 288 21.87 19.98 0.92
C LYS A 288 21.55 21.24 1.72
N LYS A 289 21.65 22.43 1.09
CA LYS A 289 21.28 23.71 1.72
C LYS A 289 19.79 23.78 2.06
N ALA A 290 18.92 23.30 1.17
CA ALA A 290 17.47 23.27 1.41
C ALA A 290 17.10 22.34 2.58
N LEU A 291 17.75 21.18 2.70
CA LEU A 291 17.57 20.27 3.83
C LEU A 291 18.06 20.88 5.15
N GLU A 292 19.22 21.54 5.15
CA GLU A 292 19.76 22.17 6.36
C GLU A 292 18.89 23.32 6.86
N THR A 293 18.44 24.19 5.95
CA THR A 293 17.55 25.31 6.27
C THR A 293 16.21 24.81 6.80
N ALA A 294 15.59 23.82 6.14
CA ALA A 294 14.35 23.22 6.60
C ALA A 294 14.49 22.56 7.98
N HIS A 295 15.57 21.81 8.23
CA HIS A 295 15.83 21.21 9.55
C HIS A 295 16.02 22.28 10.64
N MET A 296 16.72 23.37 10.34
CA MET A 296 16.87 24.49 11.28
C MET A 296 15.52 25.13 11.62
N ILE A 297 14.65 25.34 10.63
CA ILE A 297 13.31 25.90 10.84
C ILE A 297 12.46 24.94 11.69
N CYS A 298 12.41 23.64 11.34
CA CYS A 298 11.60 22.65 12.06
C CYS A 298 12.07 22.46 13.52
N SER A 299 13.39 22.45 13.76
CA SER A 299 13.93 22.32 15.12
C SER A 299 13.61 23.53 16.00
N LYS A 300 13.64 24.74 15.46
CA LYS A 300 13.20 25.97 16.17
C LYS A 300 11.69 25.99 16.40
N ALA A 301 10.92 25.64 15.38
CA ALA A 301 9.45 25.61 15.43
C ALA A 301 8.90 24.56 16.41
N THR A 302 9.69 23.53 16.74
CA THR A 302 9.37 22.56 17.80
C THR A 302 9.50 23.17 19.20
N VAL A 303 10.32 24.21 19.37
CA VAL A 303 10.52 24.92 20.65
C VAL A 303 9.57 26.12 20.78
N SER A 304 9.29 26.81 19.67
CA SER A 304 8.37 27.95 19.63
C SER A 304 7.61 28.00 18.30
N HIS A 305 6.30 27.75 18.34
CA HIS A 305 5.45 27.73 17.15
C HIS A 305 5.26 29.11 16.50
N THR A 306 5.48 30.21 17.24
CA THR A 306 5.32 31.58 16.73
C THR A 306 6.42 31.98 15.76
N GLU A 307 7.63 31.41 15.89
CA GLU A 307 8.75 31.66 15.00
C GLU A 307 8.53 31.09 13.60
N LEU A 308 7.68 30.06 13.49
CA LEU A 308 7.33 29.45 12.20
C LEU A 308 6.70 30.47 11.25
N GLN A 309 5.90 31.41 11.77
CA GLN A 309 5.18 32.41 10.97
C GLN A 309 6.11 33.27 10.10
N VAL A 310 7.29 33.60 10.62
CA VAL A 310 8.26 34.47 9.95
C VAL A 310 9.01 33.71 8.85
N GLU A 311 9.28 32.43 9.07
CA GLU A 311 10.08 31.56 8.20
C GLU A 311 9.22 30.72 7.22
N VAL A 312 7.90 30.91 7.17
CA VAL A 312 7.04 30.22 6.20
C VAL A 312 7.49 30.44 4.74
N PRO A 313 7.83 31.66 4.29
CA PRO A 313 8.20 31.88 2.88
C PRO A 313 9.50 31.15 2.48
N THR A 314 10.47 31.09 3.40
CA THR A 314 11.73 30.37 3.18
C THR A 314 11.47 28.86 3.17
N LEU A 315 10.59 28.36 4.04
CA LEU A 315 10.17 26.96 4.06
C LEU A 315 9.44 26.55 2.77
N PHE A 316 8.56 27.38 2.21
CA PHE A 316 7.89 27.13 0.93
C PHE A 316 8.86 27.01 -0.25
N GLN A 317 9.98 27.74 -0.24
CA GLN A 317 11.02 27.57 -1.25
C GLN A 317 11.74 26.22 -1.11
N CYS A 318 11.96 25.77 0.13
CA CYS A 318 12.63 24.50 0.42
C CYS A 318 11.75 23.28 0.11
N ILE A 319 10.44 23.37 0.34
CA ILE A 319 9.46 22.30 0.08
C ILE A 319 9.40 21.91 -1.40
N LYS A 320 9.89 22.73 -2.33
CA LYS A 320 9.99 22.36 -3.76
C LYS A 320 10.83 21.11 -3.99
N TYR A 321 11.80 20.83 -3.12
CA TYR A 321 12.60 19.60 -3.17
C TYR A 321 11.83 18.42 -2.55
N PRO A 322 11.63 17.28 -3.27
CA PRO A 322 10.79 16.17 -2.79
C PRO A 322 11.23 15.55 -1.45
N ILE A 323 12.53 15.52 -1.18
CA ILE A 323 13.05 14.95 0.07
C ILE A 323 12.80 15.89 1.26
N VAL A 324 12.84 17.21 1.02
CA VAL A 324 12.55 18.23 2.02
C VAL A 324 11.06 18.21 2.34
N SER A 325 10.20 18.16 1.32
CA SER A 325 8.75 18.06 1.53
C SER A 325 8.36 16.79 2.28
N LEU A 326 8.99 15.64 1.99
CA LEU A 326 8.80 14.42 2.76
C LEU A 326 9.23 14.59 4.22
N GLY A 327 10.36 15.26 4.47
CA GLY A 327 10.83 15.56 5.82
C GLY A 327 9.87 16.45 6.59
N VAL A 328 9.42 17.55 5.98
CA VAL A 328 8.43 18.46 6.57
C VAL A 328 7.11 17.73 6.81
N LEU A 329 6.64 16.91 5.87
CA LEU A 329 5.42 16.10 6.03
C LEU A 329 5.53 15.17 7.25
N ARG A 330 6.66 14.49 7.43
CA ARG A 330 6.89 13.65 8.61
C ARG A 330 6.97 14.47 9.88
N TRP A 331 7.61 15.63 9.86
CA TRP A 331 7.64 16.53 11.03
C TRP A 331 6.22 16.96 11.42
N VAL A 332 5.43 17.47 10.47
CA VAL A 332 4.02 17.85 10.67
C VAL A 332 3.20 16.66 11.18
N GLU A 333 3.38 15.47 10.61
CA GLU A 333 2.72 14.24 11.07
C GLU A 333 3.01 13.95 12.55
N HIS A 334 4.28 14.06 12.99
CA HIS A 334 4.63 13.81 14.39
C HIS A 334 4.08 14.90 15.32
N THR A 335 4.11 16.16 14.90
CA THR A 335 3.57 17.28 15.69
C THR A 335 2.06 17.22 15.82
N LEU A 336 1.32 16.99 14.72
CA LEU A 336 -0.15 16.93 14.71
C LEU A 336 -0.72 15.64 15.32
N SER A 337 0.07 14.56 15.37
CA SER A 337 -0.33 13.32 16.04
C SER A 337 -0.31 13.43 17.56
N ASP A 338 0.31 14.49 18.12
CA ASP A 338 0.26 14.75 19.56
C ASP A 338 -1.09 15.34 19.94
N LEU A 339 -1.79 14.70 20.87
CA LEU A 339 -3.18 15.04 21.22
C LEU A 339 -3.28 16.39 21.94
N THR A 340 -2.20 16.82 22.61
CA THR A 340 -2.13 18.11 23.32
C THR A 340 -1.80 19.29 22.40
N PHE A 341 -1.34 19.03 21.16
CA PHE A 341 -0.91 20.07 20.24
C PHE A 341 -2.03 21.08 19.94
N PHE A 342 -3.26 20.61 19.73
CA PHE A 342 -4.39 21.49 19.42
C PHE A 342 -4.82 22.36 20.61
N GLU A 343 -4.42 22.02 21.83
CA GLU A 343 -4.64 22.84 23.03
C GLU A 343 -3.57 23.92 23.16
N GLU A 344 -2.29 23.54 23.01
CA GLU A 344 -1.15 24.42 23.24
C GLU A 344 -0.90 25.39 22.06
N ALA A 345 -1.25 24.97 20.84
CA ALA A 345 -0.91 25.66 19.60
C ALA A 345 -2.14 25.98 18.74
N ALA A 346 -3.30 26.26 19.35
CA ALA A 346 -4.55 26.55 18.65
C ALA A 346 -4.39 27.66 17.57
N GLU A 347 -3.63 28.72 17.87
CA GLU A 347 -3.38 29.84 16.94
C GLU A 347 -2.45 29.49 15.77
N SER A 348 -1.54 28.52 15.97
CA SER A 348 -0.54 28.13 14.96
C SER A 348 -0.96 26.89 14.15
N SER A 349 -1.95 26.12 14.63
CA SER A 349 -2.47 24.92 13.98
C SER A 349 -2.81 25.08 12.49
N PRO A 350 -3.46 26.18 12.04
CA PRO A 350 -3.77 26.36 10.62
C PRO A 350 -2.53 26.40 9.72
N LEU A 351 -1.40 26.89 10.24
CA LEU A 351 -0.16 26.99 9.45
C LEU A 351 0.38 25.61 9.08
N PHE A 352 0.34 24.66 10.02
CA PHE A 352 0.77 23.28 9.76
C PHE A 352 -0.10 22.62 8.69
N LEU A 353 -1.39 22.93 8.66
CA LEU A 353 -2.30 22.42 7.64
C LEU A 353 -2.07 23.08 6.27
N VAL A 354 -1.80 24.39 6.25
CA VAL A 354 -1.40 25.10 5.01
C VAL A 354 -0.08 24.55 4.46
N LEU A 355 0.87 24.15 5.31
CA LEU A 355 2.07 23.45 4.85
C LEU A 355 1.71 22.15 4.11
N LEU A 356 0.71 21.39 4.56
CA LEU A 356 0.24 20.18 3.87
C LEU A 356 -0.36 20.51 2.51
N ASP A 357 -1.12 21.61 2.40
CA ASP A 357 -1.70 22.05 1.13
C ASP A 357 -0.63 22.42 0.11
N GLU A 358 0.40 23.15 0.53
CA GLU A 358 1.53 23.51 -0.33
C GLU A 358 2.32 22.27 -0.75
N ILE A 359 2.55 21.32 0.16
CA ILE A 359 3.17 20.03 -0.20
C ILE A 359 2.31 19.29 -1.24
N ALA A 360 0.98 19.26 -1.06
CA ALA A 360 0.06 18.65 -2.01
C ALA A 360 0.08 19.35 -3.38
N ALA A 361 0.27 20.67 -3.44
CA ALA A 361 0.34 21.41 -4.69
C ALA A 361 1.57 21.04 -5.54
N TYR A 362 2.73 20.83 -4.92
CA TYR A 362 3.97 20.48 -5.62
C TYR A 362 4.16 18.97 -5.86
N HIS A 363 3.76 18.12 -4.92
CA HIS A 363 4.19 16.70 -4.87
C HIS A 363 3.04 15.71 -4.94
N LYS A 364 2.68 15.28 -6.15
CA LYS A 364 1.59 14.30 -6.39
C LYS A 364 1.80 12.94 -5.72
N LEU A 365 3.06 12.50 -5.60
CA LEU A 365 3.39 11.20 -4.98
C LEU A 365 3.21 11.20 -3.46
N GLN A 366 3.06 12.37 -2.84
CA GLN A 366 2.89 12.52 -1.39
C GLN A 366 1.41 12.60 -0.98
N HIS A 367 0.50 12.71 -1.95
CA HIS A 367 -0.95 12.78 -1.70
C HIS A 367 -1.50 11.63 -0.84
N PRO A 368 -1.09 10.35 -1.02
CA PRO A 368 -1.60 9.26 -0.19
C PRO A 368 -1.21 9.42 1.29
N PHE A 369 0.01 9.89 1.57
CA PHE A 369 0.49 10.10 2.93
C PHE A 369 -0.23 11.27 3.62
N ILE A 370 -0.51 12.34 2.88
CA ILE A 370 -1.30 13.47 3.37
C ILE A 370 -2.72 13.03 3.66
N LEU A 371 -3.34 12.27 2.75
CA LEU A 371 -4.68 11.73 2.95
C LEU A 371 -4.74 10.86 4.21
N ASP A 372 -3.79 9.96 4.41
CA ASP A 372 -3.78 9.07 5.59
C ASP A 372 -3.51 9.82 6.90
N LEU A 373 -2.78 10.94 6.87
CA LEU A 373 -2.70 11.86 8.01
C LEU A 373 -4.05 12.54 8.27
N LEU A 374 -4.68 13.13 7.25
CA LEU A 374 -5.98 13.80 7.38
C LEU A 374 -7.07 12.85 7.89
N LYS A 375 -7.11 11.60 7.39
CA LYS A 375 -8.04 10.57 7.88
C LYS A 375 -7.87 10.33 9.38
N ARG A 376 -6.63 10.16 9.86
CA ARG A 376 -6.34 9.96 11.29
C ARG A 376 -6.73 11.16 12.14
N LEU A 377 -6.53 12.38 11.65
CA LEU A 377 -6.92 13.60 12.37
C LEU A 377 -8.45 13.76 12.43
N ILE A 378 -9.16 13.46 11.34
CA ILE A 378 -10.64 13.55 11.29
C ILE A 378 -11.31 12.49 12.18
N GLU A 379 -10.77 11.27 12.17
CA GLU A 379 -11.24 10.15 13.01
C GLU A 379 -10.74 10.23 14.45
N GLY A 380 -9.78 11.12 14.72
CA GLY A 380 -9.26 11.40 16.05
C GLY A 380 -10.34 11.91 17.00
N SER A 381 -10.20 11.53 18.27
CA SER A 381 -11.01 12.05 19.37
C SER A 381 -10.18 13.04 20.19
N TYR A 382 -10.70 14.24 20.38
CA TYR A 382 -10.02 15.34 21.07
C TYR A 382 -10.76 15.72 22.36
N PRO A 383 -10.77 14.87 23.39
CA PRO A 383 -11.66 15.00 24.55
C PRO A 383 -11.46 16.28 25.36
N MET A 384 -10.28 16.90 25.26
CA MET A 384 -9.92 18.11 25.99
C MET A 384 -10.39 19.40 25.29
N LEU A 385 -10.71 19.35 23.99
CA LEU A 385 -11.26 20.48 23.25
C LEU A 385 -12.77 20.58 23.47
N GLU A 386 -13.31 21.80 23.49
CA GLU A 386 -14.76 22.00 23.51
C GLU A 386 -15.40 21.45 22.22
N VAL A 387 -16.62 20.90 22.33
CA VAL A 387 -17.35 20.27 21.21
C VAL A 387 -17.47 21.22 20.00
N HIS A 388 -17.65 22.52 20.24
CA HIS A 388 -17.71 23.51 19.17
C HIS A 388 -16.37 23.62 18.42
N VAL A 389 -15.26 23.74 19.14
CA VAL A 389 -13.91 23.83 18.57
C VAL A 389 -13.53 22.56 17.83
N GLN A 390 -13.92 21.38 18.34
CA GLN A 390 -13.73 20.11 17.62
C GLN A 390 -14.45 20.09 16.28
N MET A 391 -15.71 20.55 16.24
CA MET A 391 -16.48 20.63 15.01
C MET A 391 -15.87 21.61 14.01
N GLU A 392 -15.37 22.75 14.50
CA GLU A 392 -14.65 23.71 13.65
C GLU A 392 -13.34 23.13 13.12
N LEU A 393 -12.54 22.46 13.94
CA LEU A 393 -11.32 21.79 13.51
C LEU A 393 -11.61 20.75 12.42
N LYS A 394 -12.60 19.88 12.64
CA LYS A 394 -13.01 18.88 11.64
C LYS A 394 -13.51 19.53 10.35
N ARG A 395 -14.23 20.66 10.45
CA ARG A 395 -14.63 21.45 9.28
C ARG A 395 -13.41 21.96 8.49
N HIS A 396 -12.39 22.48 9.17
CA HIS A 396 -11.15 22.92 8.51
C HIS A 396 -10.41 21.73 7.87
N LEU A 397 -10.28 20.60 8.56
CA LEU A 397 -9.65 19.38 8.02
C LEU A 397 -10.38 18.87 6.76
N VAL A 398 -11.71 18.94 6.74
CA VAL A 398 -12.51 18.65 5.54
C VAL A 398 -12.21 19.64 4.41
N GLY A 399 -11.98 20.91 4.71
CA GLY A 399 -11.49 21.90 3.74
C GLY A 399 -10.15 21.48 3.10
N HIS A 400 -9.21 20.97 3.89
CA HIS A 400 -7.94 20.44 3.36
C HIS A 400 -8.11 19.18 2.51
N LEU A 401 -9.12 18.33 2.78
CA LEU A 401 -9.49 17.24 1.87
C LEU A 401 -9.98 17.76 0.51
N VAL A 402 -10.74 18.86 0.50
CA VAL A 402 -11.19 19.52 -0.74
C VAL A 402 -9.99 20.10 -1.50
N GLN A 403 -9.03 20.69 -0.79
CA GLN A 403 -7.79 21.16 -1.40
C GLN A 403 -7.00 20.01 -2.03
N LEU A 404 -6.85 18.88 -1.33
CA LEU A 404 -6.18 17.69 -1.86
C LEU A 404 -6.92 17.11 -3.09
N LEU A 405 -8.25 17.17 -3.09
CA LEU A 405 -9.08 16.84 -4.25
C LEU A 405 -8.78 17.77 -5.43
N SER A 406 -8.65 19.09 -5.19
CA SER A 406 -8.29 20.07 -6.22
C SER A 406 -6.90 19.83 -6.83
N CYS A 407 -5.97 19.27 -6.04
CA CYS A 407 -4.63 18.87 -6.51
C CYS A 407 -4.62 17.58 -7.37
N GLY A 408 -5.77 16.91 -7.53
CA GLY A 408 -5.93 15.77 -8.43
C GLY A 408 -6.08 14.41 -7.76
N HIS A 409 -6.06 14.32 -6.42
CA HIS A 409 -6.26 13.07 -5.68
C HIS A 409 -7.76 12.78 -5.39
N VAL A 410 -8.58 12.84 -6.43
CA VAL A 410 -10.05 12.91 -6.29
C VAL A 410 -10.68 11.60 -5.80
N LEU A 411 -10.37 10.47 -6.43
CA LEU A 411 -11.11 9.21 -6.21
C LEU A 411 -10.97 8.67 -4.78
N GLU A 412 -9.74 8.68 -4.24
CA GLU A 412 -9.47 8.18 -2.89
C GLU A 412 -10.10 9.06 -1.81
N VAL A 413 -10.12 10.39 -2.00
CA VAL A 413 -10.79 11.33 -1.09
C VAL A 413 -12.31 11.09 -1.09
N VAL A 414 -12.93 10.95 -2.26
CA VAL A 414 -14.37 10.71 -2.34
C VAL A 414 -14.75 9.32 -1.82
N ASN A 415 -13.93 8.29 -2.10
CA ASN A 415 -14.10 6.95 -1.54
C ASN A 415 -14.03 6.95 -0.02
N TYR A 416 -13.12 7.74 0.56
CA TYR A 416 -13.03 7.94 2.00
C TYR A 416 -14.32 8.55 2.57
N MET A 417 -14.82 9.65 1.99
CA MET A 417 -16.06 10.29 2.44
C MET A 417 -17.28 9.37 2.31
N HIS A 418 -17.32 8.54 1.26
CA HIS A 418 -18.35 7.51 1.10
C HIS A 418 -18.26 6.42 2.17
N ARG A 419 -17.05 6.05 2.60
CA ARG A 419 -16.84 5.13 3.71
C ARG A 419 -17.34 5.73 5.02
N CYS A 420 -16.98 6.99 5.31
CA CYS A 420 -17.43 7.71 6.51
C CYS A 420 -18.95 7.81 6.58
N MET A 421 -19.62 8.03 5.43
CA MET A 421 -21.08 8.03 5.35
C MET A 421 -21.67 6.67 5.72
N LYS A 422 -21.08 5.56 5.24
CA LYS A 422 -21.59 4.21 5.51
C LYS A 422 -21.35 3.74 6.93
N THR A 423 -20.24 4.15 7.54
CA THR A 423 -19.88 3.73 8.90
C THR A 423 -20.43 4.65 9.98
N GLU A 424 -21.12 5.75 9.61
CA GLU A 424 -21.62 6.79 10.53
C GLU A 424 -20.52 7.38 11.44
N ASN A 425 -19.26 7.32 11.00
CA ASN A 425 -18.11 7.82 11.77
C ASN A 425 -17.98 9.35 11.77
N LEU A 426 -18.69 10.03 10.86
CA LEU A 426 -18.59 11.48 10.65
C LEU A 426 -19.99 12.10 10.61
N ASP A 427 -20.16 13.25 11.25
CA ASP A 427 -21.43 13.97 11.27
C ASP A 427 -21.91 14.35 9.86
N HIS A 428 -23.20 14.20 9.62
CA HIS A 428 -23.84 14.56 8.33
C HIS A 428 -23.62 16.02 7.94
N SER A 429 -23.42 16.93 8.91
CA SER A 429 -23.12 18.35 8.66
C SER A 429 -21.75 18.55 8.01
N LEU A 430 -20.75 17.76 8.38
CA LEU A 430 -19.39 17.82 7.81
C LEU A 430 -19.35 17.22 6.40
N ILE A 431 -20.07 16.12 6.17
CA ILE A 431 -20.23 15.54 4.83
C ILE A 431 -20.98 16.52 3.92
N ARG A 432 -22.00 17.21 4.44
CA ARG A 432 -22.71 18.26 3.70
C ARG A 432 -21.79 19.42 3.34
N HIS A 433 -20.96 19.87 4.28
CA HIS A 433 -19.96 20.92 4.00
C HIS A 433 -19.01 20.50 2.89
N PHE A 434 -18.48 19.27 2.94
CA PHE A 434 -17.64 18.72 1.87
C PHE A 434 -18.34 18.74 0.51
N ILE A 435 -19.59 18.27 0.43
CA ILE A 435 -20.35 18.27 -0.83
C ILE A 435 -20.52 19.70 -1.36
N SER A 436 -20.86 20.66 -0.50
CA SER A 436 -21.03 22.06 -0.86
C SER A 436 -19.75 22.68 -1.42
N GLU A 437 -18.61 22.44 -0.77
CA GLU A 437 -17.31 22.94 -1.21
C GLU A 437 -16.83 22.25 -2.50
N VAL A 438 -17.03 20.94 -2.64
CA VAL A 438 -16.67 20.25 -3.90
C VAL A 438 -17.52 20.76 -5.06
N LEU A 439 -18.83 20.92 -4.86
CA LEU A 439 -19.73 21.43 -5.91
C LEU A 439 -19.43 22.88 -6.31
N SER A 440 -18.84 23.68 -5.43
CA SER A 440 -18.47 25.06 -5.75
C SER A 440 -17.22 25.16 -6.64
N ILE A 441 -16.32 24.16 -6.59
CA ILE A 441 -15.04 24.18 -7.32
C ILE A 441 -15.02 23.32 -8.59
N ILE A 442 -15.96 22.38 -8.77
CA ILE A 442 -16.00 21.49 -9.94
C ILE A 442 -16.88 22.04 -11.07
N GLN A 443 -16.53 21.69 -12.31
CA GLN A 443 -17.31 22.01 -13.52
C GLN A 443 -17.30 20.84 -14.51
N PRO A 444 -18.31 20.72 -15.39
CA PRO A 444 -18.32 19.71 -16.46
C PRO A 444 -17.19 19.94 -17.47
N PRO A 445 -16.73 18.89 -18.19
CA PRO A 445 -17.27 17.53 -18.25
C PRO A 445 -16.79 16.62 -17.11
N TYR A 446 -17.73 15.90 -16.48
CA TYR A 446 -17.43 14.94 -15.42
C TYR A 446 -17.01 13.58 -15.98
N SER A 447 -15.95 12.99 -15.41
CA SER A 447 -15.58 11.61 -15.73
C SER A 447 -16.62 10.62 -15.20
N ALA A 448 -16.81 9.49 -15.90
CA ALA A 448 -17.75 8.45 -15.47
C ALA A 448 -17.35 7.82 -14.12
N GLU A 449 -16.05 7.75 -13.84
CA GLU A 449 -15.52 7.24 -12.57
C GLU A 449 -15.89 8.18 -11.42
N PHE A 450 -15.59 9.47 -11.54
CA PHE A 450 -15.96 10.48 -10.54
C PHE A 450 -17.47 10.51 -10.30
N GLY A 451 -18.27 10.58 -11.37
CA GLY A 451 -19.72 10.55 -11.28
C GLY A 451 -20.24 9.29 -10.58
N SER A 452 -19.60 8.13 -10.77
CA SER A 452 -20.04 6.89 -10.13
C SER A 452 -19.80 6.83 -8.62
N VAL A 453 -18.78 7.53 -8.11
CA VAL A 453 -18.40 7.54 -6.69
C VAL A 453 -19.03 8.72 -5.95
N PHE A 454 -19.14 9.89 -6.60
CA PHE A 454 -19.68 11.11 -5.98
C PHE A 454 -21.22 11.14 -5.99
N LEU A 455 -21.88 10.58 -7.01
CA LEU A 455 -23.35 10.59 -7.11
C LEU A 455 -24.08 9.96 -5.91
N PRO A 456 -23.63 8.81 -5.33
CA PRO A 456 -24.25 8.26 -4.11
C PRO A 456 -24.23 9.20 -2.91
N LEU A 457 -23.18 10.01 -2.75
CA LEU A 457 -23.08 11.00 -1.66
C LEU A 457 -24.12 12.11 -1.84
N VAL A 458 -24.25 12.60 -3.07
CA VAL A 458 -25.16 13.70 -3.44
C VAL A 458 -26.64 13.26 -3.45
N GLN A 459 -26.93 11.98 -3.75
CA GLN A 459 -28.29 11.45 -3.76
C GLN A 459 -28.88 11.17 -2.38
N ASN A 460 -28.06 11.19 -1.32
CA ASN A 460 -28.54 10.95 0.04
C ASN A 460 -29.31 12.17 0.56
N GLN A 461 -30.64 12.03 0.69
CA GLN A 461 -31.52 13.14 1.07
C GLN A 461 -31.30 13.66 2.50
N ASP A 462 -30.80 12.82 3.41
CA ASP A 462 -30.53 13.25 4.79
C ASP A 462 -29.31 14.19 4.88
N ILE A 463 -28.41 14.10 3.88
CA ILE A 463 -27.16 14.85 3.83
C ILE A 463 -27.29 16.03 2.87
N ALA A 464 -27.72 15.78 1.63
CA ALA A 464 -27.81 16.80 0.57
C ALA A 464 -29.17 17.49 0.49
N GLY A 465 -30.22 16.97 1.14
CA GLY A 465 -31.56 17.58 1.12
C GLY A 465 -31.60 19.05 1.56
N PRO A 466 -30.89 19.45 2.62
CA PRO A 466 -30.82 20.86 3.03
C PRO A 466 -30.02 21.77 2.08
N LEU A 467 -29.25 21.22 1.14
CA LEU A 467 -28.54 21.98 0.10
C LEU A 467 -29.45 22.29 -1.10
N MET A 468 -30.54 21.53 -1.28
CA MET A 468 -31.51 21.72 -2.36
C MET A 468 -32.49 22.85 -2.02
N ASN A 469 -32.06 24.11 -2.13
CA ASN A 469 -32.92 25.28 -1.94
C ASN A 469 -33.57 25.75 -3.27
N ALA A 470 -34.78 26.32 -3.17
CA ALA A 470 -35.69 26.63 -4.27
C ALA A 470 -35.31 27.82 -5.19
N GLU A 471 -34.09 28.36 -5.08
CA GLU A 471 -33.65 29.50 -5.90
C GLU A 471 -32.57 29.08 -6.91
N ALA A 472 -33.00 28.97 -8.18
CA ALA A 472 -32.32 29.11 -9.49
C ALA A 472 -30.88 28.59 -9.76
N THR A 473 -30.08 28.19 -8.78
CA THR A 473 -28.69 27.70 -8.93
C THR A 473 -28.42 26.57 -7.94
N ASP A 474 -29.29 25.57 -7.92
CA ASP A 474 -29.03 24.35 -7.15
C ASP A 474 -27.91 23.53 -7.83
N LEU A 475 -26.69 23.72 -7.36
CA LEU A 475 -25.48 23.02 -7.83
C LEU A 475 -25.64 21.50 -7.73
N VAL A 476 -26.44 21.01 -6.77
CA VAL A 476 -26.77 19.59 -6.62
C VAL A 476 -27.64 19.12 -7.79
N SER A 477 -28.70 19.86 -8.12
CA SER A 477 -29.57 19.54 -9.26
C SER A 477 -28.84 19.66 -10.60
N GLN A 478 -27.97 20.66 -10.77
CA GLN A 478 -27.12 20.80 -11.97
C GLN A 478 -26.19 19.60 -12.12
N PHE A 479 -25.50 19.21 -11.04
CA PHE A 479 -24.64 18.03 -11.05
C PHE A 479 -25.41 16.74 -11.38
N ILE A 480 -26.60 16.54 -10.81
CA ILE A 480 -27.44 15.35 -11.11
C ILE A 480 -27.91 15.33 -12.58
N ALA A 481 -28.16 16.50 -13.18
CA ALA A 481 -28.57 16.62 -14.57
C ALA A 481 -27.42 16.31 -15.55
N GLU A 482 -26.21 16.74 -15.22
CA GLU A 482 -25.02 16.63 -16.08
C GLU A 482 -24.19 15.35 -15.85
N CYS A 483 -24.36 14.69 -14.70
CA CYS A 483 -23.63 13.47 -14.38
C CYS A 483 -23.94 12.37 -15.41
N PRO A 484 -22.93 11.72 -16.02
CA PRO A 484 -23.14 10.66 -16.98
C PRO A 484 -23.85 9.48 -16.30
N ARG A 485 -25.17 9.34 -16.55
CA ARG A 485 -25.94 8.19 -16.09
C ARG A 485 -25.32 6.94 -16.71
N LYS A 486 -24.85 6.00 -15.88
CA LYS A 486 -24.42 4.68 -16.34
C LYS A 486 -25.47 4.16 -17.33
N VAL A 487 -25.08 4.02 -18.60
CA VAL A 487 -25.90 3.39 -19.63
C VAL A 487 -26.27 2.00 -19.10
N ARG A 488 -27.51 1.86 -18.62
CA ARG A 488 -28.11 0.56 -18.34
C ARG A 488 -27.95 -0.25 -19.62
N ARG A 489 -27.10 -1.29 -19.58
CA ARG A 489 -26.92 -2.28 -20.65
C ARG A 489 -28.30 -2.58 -21.24
N LYS A 490 -28.58 -2.13 -22.47
CA LYS A 490 -29.76 -2.56 -23.22
C LYS A 490 -29.73 -4.09 -23.22
N LYS A 491 -30.68 -4.72 -22.52
CA LYS A 491 -30.97 -6.14 -22.69
C LYS A 491 -31.12 -6.35 -24.20
N LYS A 492 -30.24 -7.16 -24.79
CA LYS A 492 -30.37 -7.61 -26.17
C LYS A 492 -31.79 -8.17 -26.34
N SER A 493 -32.63 -7.46 -27.08
CA SER A 493 -33.85 -8.00 -27.64
C SER A 493 -33.45 -9.19 -28.51
N LYS A 494 -34.00 -10.36 -28.21
CA LYS A 494 -33.87 -11.57 -29.03
C LYS A 494 -34.28 -11.24 -30.47
N PRO A 495 -33.51 -11.62 -31.50
CA PRO A 495 -34.04 -11.67 -32.85
C PRO A 495 -35.01 -12.85 -32.94
N GLY A 496 -36.21 -12.58 -33.43
CA GLY A 496 -37.16 -13.60 -33.88
C GLY A 496 -36.79 -14.14 -35.24
#